data_AF-A0A957VAQ6-F1
#
_entry.id   AF-A0A957VAQ6-F1
#
_cell.length_a   1.000
_cell.length_b   1.000
_cell.length_c   1.000
_cell.angle_alpha   90.00
_cell.angle_beta   90.00
_cell.angle_gamma   90.00
#
_symmetry.space_group_name_H-M   'P 1'
#
loop_
_entity.id
_entity.type
_entity.pdbx_description
1 polymer ?
#
loop_
_entity_poly.entity_id
_entity_poly.type
_entity_poly.pdbx_seq_one_letter_code
_entity_poly.pdbx_strand_id
1 'polypeptide(L)'
;IVWQPLRPFVDNLKVFVHLVDSNSNILAQFDGQPQGGQLPTAQWIPGTFIRDSYALRLPTELPPGPYRVFVGLYDEATFARLAVPGDPEGRVIFDVE
;
A
#
# COMPACT_ATOMS: atom_id res chain seq x y z
N ILE A 1 -4.36 -7.70 -1.94
CA ILE A 1 -4.90 -6.86 -0.85
C ILE A 1 -6.42 -6.80 -1.01
N VAL A 2 -7.18 -6.72 0.08
CA VAL A 2 -8.62 -6.46 0.03
C VAL A 2 -8.89 -5.20 0.85
N TRP A 3 -9.47 -4.18 0.22
CA TRP A 3 -9.83 -2.92 0.85
C TRP A 3 -11.31 -2.93 1.21
N GLN A 4 -11.62 -2.37 2.38
CA GLN A 4 -12.99 -2.05 2.78
C GLN A 4 -13.06 -0.58 3.22
N PRO A 5 -13.54 0.35 2.36
CA PRO A 5 -13.80 1.71 2.77
C PRO A 5 -14.82 1.74 3.90
N LEU A 6 -14.48 2.37 5.02
CA LEU A 6 -15.43 2.58 6.13
C LEU A 6 -16.20 3.90 6.00
N ARG A 7 -15.68 4.82 5.19
CA ARG A 7 -16.26 6.13 4.89
C ARG A 7 -15.93 6.52 3.44
N PRO A 8 -16.68 7.45 2.83
CA PRO A 8 -16.35 7.95 1.51
C PRO A 8 -14.97 8.61 1.48
N PHE A 9 -14.23 8.43 0.38
CA PHE A 9 -13.07 9.26 0.05
C PHE A 9 -13.51 10.36 -0.90
N VAL A 10 -12.96 11.57 -0.72
CA VAL A 10 -13.16 12.68 -1.67
C VAL A 10 -11.99 12.74 -2.65
N ASP A 11 -10.81 12.35 -2.19
CA ASP A 11 -9.57 12.39 -2.96
C ASP A 11 -9.21 11.02 -3.57
N ASN A 12 -8.42 11.05 -4.63
CA ASN A 12 -7.86 9.87 -5.30
C ASN A 12 -6.48 9.54 -4.73
N LEU A 13 -6.46 8.78 -3.64
CA LEU A 13 -5.24 8.32 -3.00
C LEU A 13 -4.57 7.23 -3.84
N LYS A 14 -3.23 7.22 -3.79
CA LYS A 14 -2.41 6.14 -4.34
C LYS A 14 -2.13 5.09 -3.28
N VAL A 15 -2.05 3.84 -3.70
CA VAL A 15 -1.54 2.74 -2.90
C VAL A 15 -0.03 2.69 -3.04
N PHE A 16 0.65 2.50 -1.92
CA PHE A 16 2.03 2.06 -1.91
C PHE A 16 2.12 0.60 -1.42
N VAL A 17 3.01 -0.17 -2.04
CA VAL A 17 3.38 -1.51 -1.61
C VAL A 17 4.90 -1.59 -1.64
N HIS A 18 5.55 -1.67 -0.49
CA HIS A 18 7.00 -1.64 -0.36
C HIS A 18 7.48 -2.95 0.26
N LEU A 19 8.34 -3.69 -0.45
CA LEU A 19 9.12 -4.78 0.14
C LEU A 19 10.35 -4.17 0.82
N VAL A 20 10.54 -4.47 2.10
CA VAL A 20 11.65 -3.93 2.89
C VAL A 20 12.44 -5.01 3.61
N ASP A 21 13.71 -4.72 3.86
CA ASP A 21 14.58 -5.53 4.72
C ASP A 21 14.37 -5.25 6.23
N SER A 22 15.17 -5.91 7.08
CA SER A 22 15.15 -5.72 8.54
C SER A 22 15.50 -4.29 8.97
N ASN A 23 16.25 -3.55 8.15
CA ASN A 23 16.63 -2.16 8.39
C ASN A 23 15.62 -1.17 7.81
N SER A 24 14.50 -1.66 7.26
CA SER A 24 13.48 -0.87 6.57
C SER A 24 13.95 -0.21 5.26
N ASN A 25 15.02 -0.72 4.64
CA ASN A 25 15.41 -0.31 3.30
C ASN A 25 14.43 -0.90 2.29
N ILE A 26 13.94 -0.07 1.37
CA ILE A 26 13.05 -0.51 0.28
C ILE A 26 13.88 -1.26 -0.77
N LEU A 27 13.55 -2.53 -0.99
CA LEU A 27 14.19 -3.40 -1.99
C LEU A 27 13.42 -3.45 -3.30
N ALA A 28 12.08 -3.36 -3.23
CA ALA A 28 11.19 -3.28 -4.37
C ALA A 28 9.93 -2.52 -3.97
N GLN A 29 9.31 -1.81 -4.91
CA GLN A 29 8.13 -1.01 -4.62
C GLN A 29 7.15 -0.91 -5.78
N PHE A 30 5.91 -0.63 -5.42
CA PHE A 30 4.85 -0.15 -6.29
C PHE A 30 4.21 1.08 -5.64
N ASP A 31 3.98 2.11 -6.45
CA ASP A 31 3.24 3.31 -6.07
C ASP A 31 2.30 3.68 -7.21
N GLY A 32 0.99 3.71 -6.96
CA GLY A 32 0.03 3.91 -8.04
C GLY A 32 -1.43 3.91 -7.61
N GLN A 33 -2.31 4.23 -8.56
CA GLN A 33 -3.76 4.22 -8.32
C GLN A 33 -4.27 2.78 -8.11
N PRO A 34 -5.27 2.57 -7.23
CA PRO A 34 -5.86 1.25 -7.03
C PRO A 34 -6.43 0.65 -8.31
N GLN A 35 -6.45 -0.69 -8.39
CA GLN A 35 -6.94 -1.44 -9.56
C GLN A 35 -6.29 -1.00 -10.88
N GLY A 36 -5.01 -0.58 -10.85
CA GLY A 36 -4.33 -0.04 -12.03
C GLY A 36 -4.98 1.22 -12.60
N GLY A 37 -5.65 2.02 -11.76
CA GLY A 37 -6.36 3.24 -12.14
C GLY A 37 -7.80 3.06 -12.60
N GLN A 38 -8.32 1.82 -12.62
CA GLN A 38 -9.70 1.55 -13.06
C GLN A 38 -10.75 1.86 -11.98
N LEU A 39 -10.34 1.91 -10.71
CA LEU A 39 -11.25 2.22 -9.60
C LEU A 39 -10.55 3.12 -8.56
N PRO A 40 -10.41 4.43 -8.85
CA PRO A 40 -9.84 5.40 -7.93
C PRO A 40 -10.59 5.45 -6.58
N THR A 41 -9.91 5.83 -5.50
CA THR A 41 -10.50 5.78 -4.14
C THR A 41 -11.74 6.65 -3.98
N ALA A 42 -11.87 7.77 -4.70
CA ALA A 42 -13.06 8.61 -4.63
C ALA A 42 -14.35 7.91 -5.13
N GLN A 43 -14.22 6.80 -5.88
CA GLN A 43 -15.35 5.99 -6.35
C GLN A 43 -15.69 4.83 -5.41
N TRP A 44 -14.91 4.64 -4.35
CA TRP A 44 -15.11 3.53 -3.42
C TRP A 44 -16.37 3.74 -2.58
N ILE A 45 -17.26 2.74 -2.60
CA ILE A 45 -18.51 2.76 -1.85
C ILE A 45 -18.26 2.16 -0.45
N PRO A 46 -18.57 2.88 0.64
CA PRO A 46 -18.41 2.36 2.00
C PRO A 46 -19.06 0.98 2.21
N GLY A 47 -18.36 0.10 2.92
CA GLY A 47 -18.81 -1.25 3.23
C GLY A 47 -18.59 -2.29 2.13
N THR A 48 -18.20 -1.89 0.92
CA THR A 48 -17.85 -2.84 -0.16
C THR A 48 -16.46 -3.44 0.02
N PHE A 49 -16.21 -4.61 -0.55
CA PHE A 49 -14.90 -5.24 -0.57
C PHE A 49 -14.28 -5.11 -1.96
N ILE A 50 -13.10 -4.50 -2.03
CA ILE A 50 -12.37 -4.25 -3.27
C ILE A 50 -11.11 -5.10 -3.24
N ARG A 51 -11.07 -6.14 -4.08
CA ARG A 51 -9.88 -6.99 -4.22
C ARG A 51 -8.91 -6.37 -5.19
N ASP A 52 -7.73 -6.04 -4.71
CA ASP A 52 -6.70 -5.35 -5.48
C ASP A 52 -5.38 -6.13 -5.46
N SER A 53 -4.70 -6.21 -6.60
CA SER A 53 -3.52 -7.05 -6.79
C SER A 53 -2.35 -6.25 -7.33
N TYR A 54 -1.20 -6.40 -6.69
CA TYR A 54 0.01 -5.68 -7.02
C TYR A 54 1.15 -6.68 -7.20
N ALA A 55 1.96 -6.44 -8.22
CA ALA A 55 3.16 -7.22 -8.49
C ALA A 55 4.38 -6.34 -8.25
N LEU A 56 5.31 -6.82 -7.43
CA LEU A 56 6.61 -6.19 -7.25
C LEU A 56 7.63 -6.88 -8.15
N ARG A 57 8.36 -6.09 -8.92
CA ARG A 57 9.56 -6.58 -9.61
C ARG A 57 10.70 -6.58 -8.61
N LEU A 58 11.14 -7.78 -8.26
CA LEU A 58 12.24 -7.99 -7.33
C LEU A 58 13.59 -7.76 -8.03
N PRO A 59 14.61 -7.26 -7.31
CA PRO A 59 15.98 -7.27 -7.81
C PRO A 59 16.46 -8.71 -8.05
N THR A 60 17.41 -8.87 -8.98
CA THR A 60 18.00 -10.19 -9.30
C THR A 60 18.67 -10.82 -8.08
N GLU A 61 19.25 -9.98 -7.21
CA GLU A 61 19.85 -10.39 -5.95
C GLU A 61 19.02 -9.83 -4.80
N LEU A 62 18.47 -10.74 -3.99
CA LEU A 62 17.83 -10.44 -2.71
C LEU A 62 18.65 -11.13 -1.61
N PRO A 63 19.36 -10.37 -0.75
CA PRO A 63 20.17 -10.95 0.31
C PRO A 63 19.28 -11.71 1.31
N PRO A 64 19.55 -12.99 1.61
CA PRO A 64 18.67 -13.78 2.46
C PRO A 64 18.45 -13.10 3.81
N GLY A 65 17.21 -13.11 4.29
CA GLY A 65 16.83 -12.48 5.55
C GLY A 65 15.33 -12.32 5.66
N PRO A 66 14.85 -11.89 6.84
CA PRO A 66 13.45 -11.57 7.01
C PRO A 66 13.10 -10.32 6.21
N TYR A 67 11.96 -10.37 5.52
CA TYR A 67 11.40 -9.20 4.85
C TYR A 67 10.03 -8.87 5.39
N ARG A 68 9.65 -7.61 5.19
CA ARG A 68 8.30 -7.13 5.46
C ARG A 68 7.74 -6.47 4.22
N VAL A 69 6.44 -6.54 4.06
CA VAL A 69 5.71 -5.73 3.09
C VAL A 69 4.95 -4.65 3.85
N PHE A 70 5.23 -3.40 3.49
CA PHE A 70 4.47 -2.24 3.95
C PHE A 70 3.43 -1.88 2.91
N VAL A 71 2.18 -1.72 3.35
CA VAL A 71 1.06 -1.35 2.49
C VAL A 71 0.35 -0.14 3.09
N GLY A 72 -0.05 0.81 2.26
CA GLY A 72 -0.90 1.90 2.71
C GLY A 72 -1.44 2.75 1.56
N LEU A 73 -2.15 3.80 1.94
CA LEU A 73 -2.69 4.81 1.03
C LEU A 73 -2.03 6.16 1.32
N TYR A 74 -1.77 6.94 0.28
CA TYR A 74 -1.24 8.29 0.42
C TYR A 74 -1.80 9.25 -0.63
N ASP A 75 -1.84 10.52 -0.29
CA ASP A 75 -2.19 11.60 -1.20
C ASP A 75 -0.97 11.99 -2.04
N GLU A 76 -1.09 12.00 -3.36
CA GLU A 76 0.04 12.27 -4.25
C GLU A 76 0.52 13.73 -4.20
N ALA A 77 -0.38 14.68 -3.96
CA ALA A 77 -0.03 16.10 -3.99
C ALA A 77 0.74 16.53 -2.73
N THR A 78 0.41 15.93 -1.59
CA THR A 78 0.96 16.29 -0.27
C THR A 78 1.93 15.24 0.29
N PHE A 79 1.96 14.05 -0.30
CA PHE A 79 2.62 12.85 0.25
C PHE A 79 2.13 12.43 1.63
N ALA A 80 0.99 12.98 2.09
CA ALA A 80 0.40 12.61 3.37
C ALA A 80 -0.15 11.18 3.29
N ARG A 81 0.25 10.34 4.24
CA ARG A 81 -0.26 8.96 4.36
C ARG A 81 -1.57 8.93 5.13
N LEU A 82 -2.48 8.06 4.73
CA LEU A 82 -3.69 7.77 5.48
C LEU A 82 -3.30 7.14 6.82
N ALA A 83 -3.77 7.72 7.92
CA ALA A 83 -3.43 7.25 9.25
C ALA A 83 -3.94 5.81 9.49
N VAL A 84 -3.08 4.99 10.07
CA VAL A 84 -3.42 3.63 10.54
C VAL A 84 -3.28 3.63 12.07
N PRO A 85 -4.32 3.23 12.84
CA PRO A 85 -4.21 3.15 14.28
C PRO A 85 -3.03 2.26 14.72
N GLY A 86 -2.13 2.82 15.54
CA GLY A 86 -0.94 2.10 16.03
C GLY A 86 0.28 2.13 15.12
N ASP A 87 0.18 2.66 13.89
CA ASP A 87 1.33 2.90 13.01
C ASP A 87 1.39 4.39 12.60
N PRO A 88 2.33 5.17 13.14
CA PRO A 88 2.42 6.61 12.87
C PRO A 88 2.83 6.94 11.42
N GLU A 89 3.31 5.95 10.67
CA GLU A 89 3.66 6.10 9.26
C GLU A 89 2.57 5.59 8.32
N GLY A 90 1.37 5.28 8.84
CA GLY A 90 0.21 4.91 8.03
C GLY A 90 0.39 3.59 7.27
N ARG A 91 1.15 2.65 7.83
CA ARG A 91 1.42 1.35 7.21
C ARG A 91 0.61 0.24 7.85
N VAL A 92 0.22 -0.72 7.02
CA VAL A 92 -0.08 -2.10 7.43
C VAL A 92 1.15 -2.93 7.09
N ILE A 93 1.62 -3.71 8.06
CA ILE A 93 2.87 -4.49 7.95
C ILE A 93 2.50 -5.97 7.84
N PHE A 94 3.10 -6.64 6.86
CA PHE A 94 3.03 -8.09 6.69
C PHE A 94 4.45 -8.67 6.74
N ASP A 95 4.68 -9.65 7.59
CA ASP A 95 5.93 -10.43 7.56
C ASP A 95 5.91 -11.37 6.35
N VAL A 96 7.07 -11.51 5.69
CA VAL A 96 7.28 -12.43 4.58
C VAL A 96 8.26 -13.50 5.05
N GLU A 97 7.76 -14.73 5.12
CA GLU A 97 8.56 -15.93 5.41
C GLU A 97 9.19 -16.52 4.14
#